data_AF-A0A534RLW2-F1
#
_entry.id   AF-A0A534RLW2-F1
#
_cell.length_a   1.000
_cell.length_b   1.000
_cell.length_c   1.000
_cell.angle_alpha   90.00
_cell.angle_beta   90.00
_cell.angle_gamma   90.00
#
_symmetry.space_group_name_H-M   'P 1'
#
loop_
_entity.id
_entity.type
_entity.pdbx_description
1 polymer ?
#
loop_
_entity_poly.entity_id
_entity_poly.type
_entity_poly.pdbx_seq_one_letter_code
_entity_poly.pdbx_strand_id
1 'polypeptide(L)'
;MTGETSADGYLEFLIARDGEPDFARHTLSRREAFFERLVRDPVRSRLPIDRAAYLRNLARRRPERGLDDRTLWLVVTAKANQAERFGVGLAELYGRITADSDPVRVHIQLQEFYHTRLLADVVGMFGLPVHPRPPALFARVIIRLTIALREEWHLPLAGAAEMVGCVMFRALRDRGVALFAEEPPVAERIRLLYDEILGDEIGHVGQIAGRLGPTGRAIMRRLYRVLAHSVAGGLP
;
A
#
# COMPACT_ATOMS: atom_id res chain seq x y z
N MET A 1 2.73 -30.38 17.71
CA MET A 1 2.87 -29.89 16.32
C MET A 1 3.15 -28.39 16.39
N THR A 2 4.31 -27.98 16.92
CA THR A 2 5.58 -27.70 16.22
C THR A 2 5.43 -26.56 15.21
N GLY A 3 5.73 -25.34 15.66
CA GLY A 3 5.58 -24.08 14.92
C GLY A 3 6.64 -23.82 13.84
N GLU A 4 7.50 -24.80 13.52
CA GLU A 4 8.51 -24.68 12.45
C GLU A 4 7.89 -24.75 11.04
N THR A 5 6.82 -25.51 10.83
CA THR A 5 6.24 -25.71 9.48
C THR A 5 5.47 -24.51 8.91
N SER A 6 5.09 -23.52 9.73
CA SER A 6 4.26 -22.39 9.26
C SER A 6 5.06 -21.20 8.75
N ALA A 7 6.27 -20.95 9.28
CA ALA A 7 7.12 -19.85 8.84
C ALA A 7 7.81 -20.19 7.52
N ASP A 8 8.33 -21.41 7.42
CA ASP A 8 8.97 -21.94 6.21
C ASP A 8 8.01 -21.96 5.02
N GLY A 9 6.77 -22.43 5.22
CA GLY A 9 5.76 -22.45 4.17
C GLY A 9 5.29 -21.06 3.72
N TYR A 10 5.27 -20.06 4.61
CA TYR A 10 4.93 -18.70 4.20
C TYR A 10 6.07 -18.04 3.42
N LEU A 11 7.33 -18.27 3.81
CA LEU A 11 8.48 -17.81 3.04
C LEU A 11 8.53 -18.44 1.64
N GLU A 12 8.28 -19.75 1.53
CA GLU A 12 8.17 -20.44 0.24
C GLU A 12 7.07 -19.82 -0.65
N PHE A 13 5.91 -19.53 -0.07
CA PHE A 13 4.84 -18.83 -0.77
C PHE A 13 5.29 -17.45 -1.27
N LEU A 14 5.97 -16.67 -0.43
CA LEU A 14 6.47 -15.33 -0.78
C LEU A 14 7.48 -15.37 -1.92
N ILE A 15 8.47 -16.28 -1.86
CA ILE A 15 9.45 -16.50 -2.94
C ILE A 15 8.74 -16.97 -4.22
N ALA A 16 7.77 -17.89 -4.10
CA ALA A 16 7.01 -18.37 -5.23
C ALA A 16 6.18 -17.26 -5.89
N ARG A 17 5.62 -16.33 -5.12
CA ARG A 17 4.78 -15.25 -5.65
C ARG A 17 5.62 -14.10 -6.22
N ASP A 18 6.57 -13.60 -5.45
CA ASP A 18 7.25 -12.33 -5.75
C ASP A 18 8.70 -12.49 -6.20
N GLY A 19 9.28 -13.66 -6.01
CA GLY A 19 10.65 -13.99 -6.38
C GLY A 19 11.67 -13.74 -5.27
N GLU A 20 12.94 -13.87 -5.64
CA GLU A 20 14.09 -13.75 -4.74
C GLU A 20 14.30 -12.29 -4.30
N PRO A 21 14.52 -12.03 -3.00
CA PRO A 21 14.79 -10.70 -2.49
C PRO A 21 16.23 -10.25 -2.73
N ASP A 22 16.38 -9.00 -3.18
CA ASP A 22 17.63 -8.23 -3.14
C ASP A 22 17.34 -6.97 -2.33
N PHE A 23 17.71 -7.03 -1.04
CA PHE A 23 17.47 -5.93 -0.10
C PHE A 23 18.24 -4.68 -0.47
N ALA A 24 19.49 -4.80 -0.95
CA ALA A 24 20.33 -3.66 -1.30
C ALA A 24 19.76 -2.85 -2.46
N ARG A 25 19.07 -3.51 -3.39
CA ARG A 25 18.41 -2.86 -4.54
C ARG A 25 16.94 -2.54 -4.30
N HIS A 26 16.38 -2.94 -3.16
CA HIS A 26 14.96 -2.92 -2.88
C HIS A 26 14.12 -3.63 -3.96
N THR A 27 14.52 -4.84 -4.36
CA THR A 27 13.85 -5.60 -5.43
C THR A 27 13.47 -7.03 -5.06
N LEU A 28 12.43 -7.54 -5.71
CA LEU A 28 11.96 -8.92 -5.74
C LEU A 28 11.95 -9.38 -7.20
N SER A 29 12.60 -10.50 -7.52
CA SER A 29 12.93 -10.83 -8.92
C SER A 29 11.70 -11.02 -9.85
N ARG A 30 10.60 -11.60 -9.37
CA ARG A 30 9.36 -11.72 -10.17
C ARG A 30 8.59 -10.42 -10.25
N ARG A 31 8.68 -9.55 -9.23
CA ARG A 31 8.11 -8.19 -9.28
C ARG A 31 8.84 -7.32 -10.29
N GLU A 32 10.17 -7.41 -10.40
CA GLU A 32 10.90 -6.72 -11.48
C GLU A 32 10.44 -7.20 -12.86
N ALA A 33 10.36 -8.52 -13.06
CA ALA A 33 9.82 -9.06 -14.32
C ALA A 33 8.38 -8.61 -14.61
N PHE A 34 7.56 -8.41 -13.57
CA PHE A 34 6.23 -7.81 -13.70
C PHE A 34 6.29 -6.35 -14.17
N PHE A 35 7.12 -5.51 -13.54
CA PHE A 35 7.29 -4.10 -13.94
C PHE A 35 7.88 -3.96 -15.36
N GLU A 36 8.82 -4.83 -15.75
CA GLU A 36 9.33 -4.87 -17.12
C GLU A 36 8.21 -5.09 -18.16
N ARG A 37 7.22 -5.93 -17.83
CA ARG A 37 6.04 -6.11 -18.70
C ARG A 37 5.16 -4.86 -18.75
N LEU A 38 4.96 -4.18 -17.62
CA LEU A 38 4.20 -2.92 -17.58
C LEU A 38 4.86 -1.83 -18.45
N VAL A 39 6.19 -1.76 -18.44
CA VAL A 39 6.95 -0.81 -19.27
C VAL A 39 6.88 -1.17 -20.75
N ARG A 40 6.92 -2.47 -21.09
CA ARG A 40 6.82 -2.95 -22.48
C ARG A 40 5.44 -2.75 -23.09
N ASP A 41 4.39 -2.80 -22.28
CA ASP A 41 3.01 -2.56 -22.69
C ASP A 41 2.40 -1.36 -21.92
N PRO A 42 2.78 -0.12 -22.27
CA PRO A 42 2.33 1.05 -21.53
C PRO A 42 0.87 1.36 -21.81
N VAL A 43 0.07 1.51 -20.75
CA VAL A 43 -1.31 1.99 -20.84
C VAL A 43 -1.34 3.49 -20.54
N ARG A 44 -2.04 4.26 -21.38
CA ARG A 44 -2.27 5.70 -21.19
C ARG A 44 -3.75 6.01 -21.36
N SER A 45 -4.30 6.78 -20.44
CA SER A 45 -5.66 7.30 -20.57
C SER A 45 -5.70 8.42 -21.61
N ARG A 46 -6.80 8.47 -22.36
CA ARG A 46 -7.14 9.52 -23.33
C ARG A 46 -8.12 10.54 -22.73
N LEU A 47 -8.67 10.27 -21.55
CA LEU A 47 -9.59 11.17 -20.89
C LEU A 47 -8.87 12.44 -20.43
N PRO A 48 -9.47 13.63 -20.63
CA PRO A 48 -8.88 14.87 -20.16
C PRO A 48 -8.91 14.92 -18.63
N ILE A 49 -7.75 15.14 -18.02
CA ILE A 49 -7.63 15.42 -16.58
C ILE A 49 -7.03 16.83 -16.42
N ASP A 50 -7.67 17.67 -15.62
CA ASP A 50 -7.12 18.98 -15.27
C ASP A 50 -5.91 18.81 -14.34
N ARG A 51 -4.72 18.79 -14.95
CA ARG A 51 -3.44 18.68 -14.26
C ARG A 51 -3.24 19.80 -13.23
N ALA A 52 -3.72 21.01 -13.49
CA ALA A 52 -3.57 22.11 -12.55
C ALA A 52 -4.46 21.90 -11.32
N ALA A 53 -5.71 21.48 -11.51
CA ALA A 53 -6.60 21.10 -10.41
C ALA A 53 -6.03 19.94 -9.60
N TYR A 54 -5.51 18.90 -10.26
CA TYR A 54 -4.83 17.79 -9.60
C TYR A 54 -3.68 18.27 -8.69
N LEU A 55 -2.74 19.06 -9.23
CA LEU A 55 -1.56 19.52 -8.48
C LEU A 55 -1.94 20.43 -7.30
N ARG A 56 -2.91 21.34 -7.49
CA ARG A 56 -3.43 22.18 -6.40
C ARG A 56 -4.04 21.32 -5.28
N ASN A 57 -4.85 20.33 -5.63
CA ASN A 57 -5.54 19.49 -4.66
C ASN A 57 -4.63 18.45 -3.99
N LEU A 58 -3.58 18.00 -4.66
CA LEU A 58 -2.53 17.17 -4.08
C LEU A 58 -1.79 17.92 -2.94
N ALA A 59 -1.66 19.24 -3.04
CA ALA A 59 -1.06 20.07 -1.98
C ALA A 59 -1.97 20.35 -0.79
N ARG A 60 -3.29 20.22 -0.96
CA ARG A 60 -4.27 20.57 0.06
C ARG A 60 -4.58 19.37 0.96
N ARG A 61 -4.93 19.64 2.22
CA ARG A 61 -5.47 18.61 3.12
C ARG A 61 -6.88 18.18 2.69
N ARG A 62 -7.75 19.14 2.45
CA ARG A 62 -9.10 18.94 1.91
C ARG A 62 -9.16 19.44 0.46
N PRO A 63 -9.74 18.68 -0.48
CA PRO A 63 -9.87 19.13 -1.85
C PRO A 63 -10.83 20.32 -1.94
N GLU A 64 -10.74 21.02 -3.05
CA GLU A 64 -11.68 22.03 -3.50
C GLU A 64 -13.08 21.43 -3.62
N ARG A 65 -14.11 22.20 -3.26
CA ARG A 65 -15.51 21.78 -3.45
C ARG A 65 -15.81 21.66 -4.94
N GLY A 66 -16.52 20.60 -5.32
CA GLY A 66 -16.90 20.36 -6.72
C GLY A 66 -15.75 19.86 -7.60
N LEU A 67 -14.64 19.38 -7.00
CA LEU A 67 -13.62 18.65 -7.74
C LEU A 67 -14.24 17.44 -8.42
N ASP A 68 -13.93 17.23 -9.70
CA ASP A 68 -14.46 16.09 -10.43
C ASP A 68 -13.97 14.76 -9.82
N ASP A 69 -14.83 13.73 -9.90
CA ASP A 69 -14.58 12.45 -9.23
C ASP A 69 -13.30 11.76 -9.70
N ARG A 70 -12.90 11.94 -10.97
CA ARG A 70 -11.70 11.32 -11.55
C ARG A 70 -10.45 11.99 -10.99
N THR A 71 -10.40 13.31 -10.97
CA THR A 71 -9.31 14.07 -10.35
C THR A 71 -9.25 13.82 -8.86
N LEU A 72 -10.39 13.77 -8.16
CA LEU A 72 -10.42 13.42 -6.75
C LEU A 72 -9.82 12.04 -6.50
N TRP A 73 -10.24 11.03 -7.25
CA TRP A 73 -9.71 9.68 -7.15
C TRP A 73 -8.19 9.65 -7.38
N LEU A 74 -7.68 10.32 -8.43
CA LEU A 74 -6.25 10.43 -8.69
C LEU A 74 -5.48 11.12 -7.55
N VAL A 75 -6.06 12.16 -6.95
CA VAL A 75 -5.47 12.84 -5.78
C VAL A 75 -5.40 11.89 -4.59
N VAL A 76 -6.44 11.09 -4.34
CA VAL A 76 -6.44 10.10 -3.24
C VAL A 76 -5.41 9.01 -3.50
N THR A 77 -5.32 8.47 -4.72
CA THR A 77 -4.29 7.48 -5.11
C THR A 77 -2.87 8.03 -4.90
N ALA A 78 -2.62 9.27 -5.32
CA ALA A 78 -1.32 9.90 -5.11
C ALA A 78 -1.00 10.18 -3.64
N LYS A 79 -2.01 10.46 -2.81
CA LYS A 79 -1.85 10.61 -1.36
C LYS A 79 -1.62 9.26 -0.67
N ALA A 80 -2.24 8.18 -1.14
CA ALA A 80 -1.94 6.83 -0.67
C ALA A 80 -0.46 6.51 -0.94
N ASN A 81 0.04 6.82 -2.13
CA ASN A 81 1.46 6.66 -2.47
C ASN A 81 2.39 7.45 -1.51
N GLN A 82 2.03 8.70 -1.19
CA GLN A 82 2.78 9.51 -0.22
C GLN A 82 2.79 8.90 1.18
N ALA A 83 1.68 8.28 1.60
CA ALA A 83 1.59 7.58 2.88
C ALA A 83 2.50 6.35 2.90
N GLU A 84 2.43 5.50 1.87
CA GLU A 84 3.30 4.32 1.72
C GLU A 84 4.77 4.71 1.74
N ARG A 85 5.16 5.68 0.91
CA ARG A 85 6.54 6.14 0.80
C ARG A 85 7.09 6.69 2.12
N PHE A 86 6.23 7.30 2.92
CA PHE A 86 6.60 7.79 4.24
C PHE A 86 6.73 6.65 5.26
N GLY A 87 5.86 5.63 5.20
CA GLY A 87 5.94 4.43 6.02
C GLY A 87 7.26 3.69 5.84
N VAL A 88 7.57 3.30 4.60
CA VAL A 88 8.81 2.57 4.28
C VAL A 88 10.07 3.37 4.58
N GLY A 89 10.08 4.66 4.27
CA GLY A 89 11.23 5.53 4.54
C GLY A 89 11.50 5.70 6.04
N LEU A 90 10.48 5.68 6.89
CA LEU A 90 10.69 5.67 8.33
C LEU A 90 11.20 4.32 8.83
N ALA A 91 10.68 3.20 8.32
CA ALA A 91 11.12 1.87 8.73
C ALA A 91 12.62 1.66 8.47
N GLU A 92 13.07 2.12 7.29
CA GLU A 92 14.48 2.13 6.89
C GLU A 92 15.32 3.07 7.78
N LEU A 93 14.87 4.32 8.00
CA LEU A 93 15.56 5.29 8.83
C LEU A 93 15.78 4.81 10.28
N TYR A 94 14.82 4.08 10.84
CA TYR A 94 14.94 3.52 12.19
C TYR A 94 15.70 2.19 12.25
N GLY A 95 16.25 1.71 11.12
CA GLY A 95 17.06 0.49 11.06
C GLY A 95 16.33 -0.77 11.52
N ARG A 96 14.99 -0.78 11.42
CA ARG A 96 14.15 -1.86 11.98
C ARG A 96 14.18 -3.15 11.17
N ILE A 97 14.54 -3.04 9.89
CA ILE A 97 14.72 -4.15 8.97
C ILE A 97 16.04 -3.91 8.25
N THR A 98 16.90 -4.92 8.30
CA THR A 98 18.20 -4.99 7.65
C THR A 98 18.24 -6.25 6.79
N ALA A 99 19.27 -6.40 5.96
CA ALA A 99 19.46 -7.61 5.15
C ALA A 99 19.53 -8.90 6.01
N ASP A 100 19.99 -8.79 7.26
CA ASP A 100 20.10 -9.91 8.21
C ASP A 100 18.83 -10.15 9.04
N SER A 101 17.75 -9.41 8.78
CA SER A 101 16.48 -9.62 9.44
C SER A 101 15.81 -10.92 9.00
N ASP A 102 14.80 -11.35 9.75
CA ASP A 102 13.92 -12.46 9.38
C ASP A 102 13.50 -12.37 7.89
N PRO A 103 13.71 -13.42 7.06
CA PRO A 103 13.46 -13.35 5.63
C PRO A 103 12.04 -12.96 5.25
N VAL A 104 11.04 -13.39 6.03
CA VAL A 104 9.64 -12.99 5.82
C VAL A 104 9.47 -11.49 6.03
N ARG A 105 10.08 -10.92 7.08
CA ARG A 105 10.07 -9.46 7.32
C ARG A 105 10.78 -8.68 6.22
N VAL A 106 11.92 -9.18 5.72
CA VAL A 106 12.63 -8.58 4.58
C VAL A 106 11.71 -8.52 3.37
N HIS A 107 11.03 -9.62 3.07
CA HIS A 107 10.15 -9.73 1.91
C HIS A 107 8.93 -8.82 2.01
N ILE A 108 8.27 -8.76 3.17
CA ILE A 108 7.17 -7.82 3.44
C ILE A 108 7.64 -6.39 3.25
N GLN A 109 8.80 -6.02 3.80
CA GLN A 109 9.34 -4.67 3.64
C GLN A 109 9.57 -4.29 2.17
N LEU A 110 10.01 -5.24 1.35
CA LEU A 110 10.16 -5.06 -0.09
C LEU A 110 8.81 -4.90 -0.80
N GLN A 111 7.78 -5.66 -0.41
CA GLN A 111 6.41 -5.48 -0.91
C GLN A 111 5.90 -4.04 -0.67
N GLU A 112 6.13 -3.47 0.53
CA GLU A 112 5.75 -2.08 0.83
C GLU A 112 6.44 -1.06 -0.10
N PHE A 113 7.73 -1.29 -0.45
CA PHE A 113 8.41 -0.46 -1.44
C PHE A 113 7.74 -0.55 -2.82
N TYR A 114 7.28 -1.74 -3.21
CA TYR A 114 6.54 -1.93 -4.46
C TYR A 114 5.18 -1.25 -4.48
N HIS A 115 4.47 -1.12 -3.36
CA HIS A 115 3.21 -0.36 -3.33
C HIS A 115 3.41 1.08 -3.80
N THR A 116 4.53 1.70 -3.42
CA THR A 116 4.90 3.04 -3.92
C THR A 116 5.15 3.07 -5.42
N ARG A 117 5.61 1.98 -6.03
CA ARG A 117 5.80 1.89 -7.50
C ARG A 117 4.48 1.63 -8.21
N LEU A 118 3.66 0.73 -7.67
CA LEU A 118 2.34 0.36 -8.22
C LEU A 118 1.40 1.57 -8.25
N LEU A 119 1.27 2.30 -7.14
CA LEU A 119 0.44 3.51 -7.07
C LEU A 119 0.97 4.63 -7.98
N ALA A 120 2.28 4.72 -8.16
CA ALA A 120 2.87 5.69 -9.09
C ALA A 120 2.57 5.32 -10.56
N ASP A 121 2.56 4.02 -10.91
CA ASP A 121 2.17 3.56 -12.25
C ASP A 121 0.69 3.88 -12.54
N VAL A 122 -0.19 3.69 -11.54
CA VAL A 122 -1.61 4.08 -11.63
C VAL A 122 -1.77 5.56 -12.02
N VAL A 123 -1.12 6.46 -11.27
CA VAL A 123 -1.19 7.91 -11.53
C VAL A 123 -0.47 8.26 -12.85
N GLY A 124 0.60 7.53 -13.16
CA GLY A 124 1.40 7.68 -14.36
C GLY A 124 0.61 7.44 -15.64
N MET A 125 -0.35 6.52 -15.66
CA MET A 125 -1.24 6.30 -16.82
C MET A 125 -1.93 7.58 -17.33
N PHE A 126 -2.11 8.58 -16.46
CA PHE A 126 -2.76 9.85 -16.75
C PHE A 126 -1.76 10.99 -17.03
N GLY A 127 -0.46 10.70 -17.12
CA GLY A 127 0.59 11.71 -17.31
C GLY A 127 0.80 12.62 -16.10
N LEU A 128 0.36 12.18 -14.91
CA LEU A 128 0.44 12.94 -13.68
C LEU A 128 1.62 12.47 -12.81
N PRO A 129 2.27 13.37 -12.07
CA PRO A 129 3.34 13.00 -11.14
C PRO A 129 2.78 12.66 -9.76
N VAL A 130 3.42 11.73 -9.06
CA VAL A 130 3.32 11.67 -7.60
C VAL A 130 4.47 12.48 -7.01
N HIS A 131 4.15 13.63 -6.41
CA HIS A 131 5.16 14.41 -5.69
C HIS A 131 5.38 13.86 -4.29
N PRO A 132 6.62 13.61 -3.85
CA PRO A 132 6.90 13.24 -2.46
C PRO A 132 6.43 14.36 -1.53
N ARG A 133 5.51 14.04 -0.62
CA ARG A 133 5.13 14.91 0.49
C ARG A 133 4.88 14.06 1.74
N PRO A 134 5.18 14.60 2.94
CA PRO A 134 4.83 13.91 4.16
C PRO A 134 3.29 13.81 4.29
N PRO A 135 2.75 12.66 4.74
CA PRO A 135 1.32 12.48 4.92
C PRO A 135 0.77 13.37 6.04
N ALA A 136 -0.55 13.39 6.19
CA ALA A 136 -1.22 14.14 7.25
C ALA A 136 -0.66 13.78 8.64
N LEU A 137 -0.69 14.74 9.57
CA LEU A 137 -0.06 14.58 10.89
C LEU A 137 -0.53 13.33 11.63
N PHE A 138 -1.82 13.00 11.56
CA PHE A 138 -2.38 11.81 12.18
C PHE A 138 -1.82 10.50 11.60
N ALA A 139 -1.74 10.40 10.27
CA ALA A 139 -1.08 9.27 9.60
C ALA A 139 0.38 9.16 10.02
N ARG A 140 1.11 10.29 10.12
CA ARG A 140 2.49 10.30 10.62
C ARG A 140 2.62 9.79 12.06
N VAL A 141 1.66 10.12 12.93
CA VAL A 141 1.66 9.65 14.32
C VAL A 141 1.42 8.15 14.39
N ILE A 142 0.45 7.62 13.64
CA ILE A 142 0.19 6.17 13.59
C ILE A 142 1.43 5.44 13.07
N ILE A 143 2.00 5.90 11.95
CA ILE A 143 3.21 5.32 11.36
C ILE A 143 4.40 5.39 12.33
N ARG A 144 4.55 6.48 13.10
CA ARG A 144 5.59 6.56 14.14
C ARG A 144 5.33 5.65 15.33
N LEU A 145 4.07 5.36 15.68
CA LEU A 145 3.75 4.48 16.79
C LEU A 145 3.97 3.00 16.43
N THR A 146 3.59 2.58 15.22
CA THR A 146 3.99 1.26 14.68
C THR A 146 5.52 1.16 14.59
N ILE A 147 6.14 2.29 14.21
CA ILE A 147 7.55 2.74 14.25
C ILE A 147 8.36 2.58 15.55
N ALA A 148 7.75 2.84 16.70
CA ALA A 148 8.49 3.13 17.94
C ALA A 148 8.24 2.10 19.05
N LEU A 149 7.14 1.35 18.99
CA LEU A 149 6.75 0.40 20.02
C LEU A 149 7.43 -0.98 19.84
N ARG A 150 7.69 -1.67 20.96
CA ARG A 150 8.17 -3.07 20.96
C ARG A 150 7.17 -4.00 20.25
N GLU A 151 7.65 -5.09 19.67
CA GLU A 151 6.87 -5.99 18.79
C GLU A 151 5.56 -6.50 19.37
N GLU A 152 5.61 -6.94 20.63
CA GLU A 152 4.45 -7.40 21.39
C GLU A 152 3.31 -6.35 21.52
N TRP A 153 3.61 -5.06 21.38
CA TRP A 153 2.64 -3.96 21.49
C TRP A 153 2.22 -3.38 20.14
N HIS A 154 3.06 -3.47 19.10
CA HIS A 154 2.72 -2.93 17.79
C HIS A 154 2.03 -3.93 16.87
N LEU A 155 2.21 -5.25 17.01
CA LEU A 155 1.64 -6.22 16.06
C LEU A 155 0.11 -6.11 15.91
N PRO A 156 -0.70 -6.00 16.97
CA PRO A 156 -2.15 -5.80 16.82
C PRO A 156 -2.51 -4.46 16.16
N LEU A 157 -1.70 -3.42 16.36
CA LEU A 157 -1.89 -2.11 15.74
C LEU A 157 -1.49 -2.13 14.26
N ALA A 158 -0.37 -2.77 13.93
CA ALA A 158 0.09 -3.00 12.57
C ALA A 158 -0.96 -3.81 11.79
N GLY A 159 -1.38 -4.97 12.30
CA GLY A 159 -2.41 -5.76 11.63
C GLY A 159 -3.75 -5.03 11.48
N ALA A 160 -4.11 -4.14 12.41
CA ALA A 160 -5.27 -3.28 12.24
C ALA A 160 -5.08 -2.22 11.14
N ALA A 161 -3.87 -1.71 10.95
CA ALA A 161 -3.52 -0.79 9.87
C ALA A 161 -3.55 -1.50 8.50
N GLU A 162 -2.97 -2.70 8.38
CA GLU A 162 -3.05 -3.55 7.17
C GLU A 162 -4.52 -3.87 6.80
N MET A 163 -5.37 -4.14 7.80
CA MET A 163 -6.81 -4.34 7.56
C MET A 163 -7.49 -3.07 7.01
N VAL A 164 -7.06 -1.88 7.46
CA VAL A 164 -7.53 -0.61 6.88
C VAL A 164 -7.01 -0.46 5.45
N GLY A 165 -5.74 -0.80 5.18
CA GLY A 165 -5.13 -0.84 3.86
C GLY A 165 -5.94 -1.69 2.89
N CYS A 166 -6.26 -2.94 3.27
CA CYS A 166 -7.15 -3.85 2.53
C CYS A 166 -8.47 -3.18 2.09
N VAL A 167 -9.17 -2.53 3.01
CA VAL A 167 -10.47 -1.89 2.70
C VAL A 167 -10.28 -0.67 1.81
N MET A 168 -9.25 0.13 2.09
CA MET A 168 -8.94 1.35 1.36
C MET A 168 -8.54 1.08 -0.09
N PHE A 169 -7.60 0.16 -0.30
CA PHE A 169 -7.13 -0.20 -1.63
C PHE A 169 -8.22 -0.89 -2.45
N ARG A 170 -9.09 -1.70 -1.82
CA ARG A 170 -10.25 -2.27 -2.49
C ARG A 170 -11.24 -1.19 -2.93
N ALA A 171 -11.56 -0.24 -2.05
CA ALA A 171 -12.45 0.85 -2.39
C ALA A 171 -11.90 1.71 -3.54
N LEU A 172 -10.58 2.00 -3.52
CA LEU A 172 -9.91 2.72 -4.59
C LEU A 172 -9.91 1.93 -5.91
N ARG A 173 -9.63 0.63 -5.87
CA ARG A 173 -9.73 -0.24 -7.04
C ARG A 173 -11.12 -0.19 -7.66
N ASP A 174 -12.14 -0.52 -6.86
CA ASP A 174 -13.52 -0.66 -7.33
C ASP A 174 -14.03 0.68 -7.89
N ARG A 175 -13.70 1.80 -7.21
CA ARG A 175 -14.07 3.14 -7.68
C ARG A 175 -13.31 3.54 -8.95
N GLY A 176 -12.02 3.21 -9.04
CA GLY A 176 -11.20 3.50 -10.23
C GLY A 176 -11.70 2.74 -11.45
N VAL A 177 -11.94 1.43 -11.32
CA VAL A 177 -12.52 0.61 -12.39
C VAL A 177 -13.84 1.19 -12.88
N ALA A 178 -14.73 1.61 -11.97
CA ALA A 178 -16.00 2.22 -12.34
C ALA A 178 -15.84 3.58 -13.04
N LEU A 179 -14.95 4.45 -12.55
CA LEU A 179 -14.71 5.79 -13.11
C LEU A 179 -14.11 5.77 -14.52
N PHE A 180 -13.35 4.72 -14.83
CA PHE A 180 -12.61 4.56 -16.09
C PHE A 180 -13.16 3.41 -16.96
N ALA A 181 -14.39 2.97 -16.72
CA ALA A 181 -15.02 1.85 -17.46
C ALA A 181 -15.11 2.09 -18.98
N GLU A 182 -15.16 3.35 -19.42
CA GLU A 182 -15.14 3.73 -20.85
C GLU A 182 -13.78 3.52 -21.53
N GLU A 183 -12.71 3.31 -20.74
CA GLU A 183 -11.37 2.96 -21.22
C GLU A 183 -10.97 1.58 -20.66
N PRO A 184 -11.46 0.47 -21.25
CA PRO A 184 -11.24 -0.87 -20.70
C PRO A 184 -9.77 -1.22 -20.40
N PRO A 185 -8.77 -0.84 -21.23
CA PRO A 185 -7.35 -1.07 -20.89
C PRO A 185 -6.90 -0.33 -19.63
N VAL A 186 -7.40 0.88 -19.37
CA VAL A 186 -7.10 1.67 -18.17
C VAL A 186 -7.77 1.03 -16.95
N ALA A 187 -9.06 0.71 -17.03
CA ALA A 187 -9.78 0.06 -15.95
C ALA A 187 -9.13 -1.28 -15.55
N GLU A 188 -8.71 -2.07 -16.54
CA GLU A 188 -8.02 -3.34 -16.32
C GLU A 188 -6.64 -3.14 -15.68
N ARG A 189 -5.88 -2.14 -16.12
CA ARG A 189 -4.59 -1.80 -15.49
C ARG A 189 -4.77 -1.32 -14.05
N ILE A 190 -5.79 -0.51 -13.77
CA ILE A 190 -6.14 -0.11 -12.40
C ILE A 190 -6.42 -1.37 -11.56
N ARG A 191 -7.30 -2.25 -12.04
CA ARG A 191 -7.64 -3.48 -11.35
C ARG A 191 -6.40 -4.32 -11.04
N LEU A 192 -5.56 -4.58 -12.04
CA LEU A 192 -4.33 -5.33 -11.91
C LEU A 192 -3.41 -4.76 -10.82
N LEU A 193 -3.12 -3.45 -10.88
CA LEU A 193 -2.16 -2.81 -9.98
C LEU A 193 -2.66 -2.79 -8.52
N TYR A 194 -3.95 -2.56 -8.30
CA TYR A 194 -4.51 -2.63 -6.95
C TYR A 194 -4.70 -4.07 -6.45
N ASP A 195 -4.97 -5.04 -7.32
CA ASP A 195 -5.05 -6.46 -6.93
C ASP A 195 -3.68 -6.96 -6.43
N GLU A 196 -2.58 -6.49 -7.01
CA GLU A 196 -1.23 -6.76 -6.54
C GLU A 196 -0.99 -6.23 -5.11
N ILE A 197 -1.40 -4.99 -4.83
CA ILE A 197 -1.32 -4.39 -3.48
C ILE A 197 -2.22 -5.17 -2.51
N LEU A 198 -3.47 -5.45 -2.89
CA LEU A 198 -4.41 -6.18 -2.04
C LEU A 198 -3.92 -7.59 -1.69
N GLY A 199 -3.27 -8.28 -2.62
CA GLY A 199 -2.65 -9.57 -2.36
C GLY A 199 -1.59 -9.50 -1.26
N ASP A 200 -0.79 -8.43 -1.24
CA ASP A 200 0.22 -8.17 -0.20
C ASP A 200 -0.43 -7.89 1.14
N GLU A 201 -1.34 -6.91 1.19
CA GLU A 201 -2.05 -6.50 2.41
C GLU A 201 -2.78 -7.66 3.10
N ILE A 202 -3.47 -8.52 2.32
CA ILE A 202 -4.13 -9.71 2.85
C ILE A 202 -3.09 -10.69 3.40
N GLY A 203 -1.97 -10.84 2.71
CA GLY A 203 -0.82 -11.62 3.18
C GLY A 203 -0.27 -11.10 4.51
N HIS A 204 -0.06 -9.79 4.64
CA HIS A 204 0.45 -9.13 5.85
C HIS A 204 -0.51 -9.35 7.02
N VAL A 205 -1.82 -9.13 6.82
CA VAL A 205 -2.85 -9.42 7.84
C VAL A 205 -2.78 -10.88 8.28
N GLY A 206 -2.68 -11.81 7.31
CA GLY A 206 -2.59 -13.25 7.58
C GLY A 206 -1.37 -13.62 8.40
N GLN A 207 -0.20 -13.10 8.02
CA GLN A 207 1.06 -13.31 8.72
C GLN A 207 1.00 -12.79 10.16
N ILE A 208 0.51 -11.56 10.36
CA ILE A 208 0.37 -10.95 11.69
C ILE A 208 -0.62 -11.75 12.53
N ALA A 209 -1.79 -12.11 11.97
CA ALA A 209 -2.81 -12.86 12.68
C ALA A 209 -2.34 -14.28 13.08
N GLY A 210 -1.47 -14.89 12.28
CA GLY A 210 -0.83 -16.18 12.56
C GLY A 210 0.14 -16.13 13.74
N ARG A 211 0.82 -14.99 13.93
CA ARG A 211 1.73 -14.75 15.08
C ARG A 211 1.00 -14.34 16.36
N LEU A 212 -0.21 -13.80 16.25
CA LEU A 212 -1.00 -13.35 17.39
C LEU A 212 -1.81 -14.50 18.02
N GLY A 213 -1.88 -14.54 19.35
CA GLY A 213 -2.86 -15.37 20.09
C GLY A 213 -4.30 -14.83 19.97
N PRO A 214 -5.31 -15.56 20.52
CA PRO A 214 -6.72 -15.15 20.44
C PRO A 214 -6.99 -13.72 20.96
N THR A 215 -6.36 -13.34 22.08
CA THR A 215 -6.48 -12.00 22.67
C THR A 215 -5.89 -10.93 21.76
N GLY A 216 -4.70 -11.17 21.20
CA GLY A 216 -4.05 -10.24 20.26
C GLY A 216 -4.92 -10.01 19.01
N ARG A 217 -5.50 -11.08 18.45
CA ARG A 217 -6.44 -10.97 17.33
C ARG A 217 -7.73 -10.21 17.68
N ALA A 218 -8.23 -10.35 18.92
CA ALA A 218 -9.38 -9.58 19.38
C ALA A 218 -9.07 -8.08 19.51
N ILE A 219 -7.88 -7.73 20.02
CA ILE A 219 -7.39 -6.34 20.08
C ILE A 219 -7.24 -5.77 18.68
N MET A 220 -6.60 -6.50 17.76
CA MET A 220 -6.41 -6.12 16.36
C MET A 220 -7.75 -5.76 15.70
N ARG A 221 -8.78 -6.62 15.83
CA ARG A 221 -10.13 -6.35 15.30
C ARG A 221 -10.79 -5.12 15.92
N ARG A 222 -10.57 -4.87 17.22
CA ARG A 222 -11.12 -3.69 17.90
C ARG A 222 -10.45 -2.40 17.43
N LEU A 223 -9.12 -2.41 17.30
CA LEU A 223 -8.35 -1.29 16.78
C LEU A 223 -8.75 -0.97 15.34
N TYR A 224 -8.90 -1.98 14.49
CA TYR A 224 -9.38 -1.82 13.12
C TYR A 224 -10.71 -1.05 13.08
N ARG A 225 -11.69 -1.40 13.91
CA ARG A 225 -12.97 -0.69 13.95
C ARG A 225 -12.77 0.80 14.26
N VAL A 226 -11.92 1.15 15.23
CA VAL A 226 -11.67 2.55 15.57
C VAL A 226 -10.95 3.29 14.44
N LEU A 227 -9.91 2.67 13.87
CA LEU A 227 -9.11 3.26 12.79
C LEU A 227 -9.91 3.43 11.50
N ALA A 228 -10.71 2.45 11.11
CA ALA A 228 -11.55 2.50 9.92
C ALA A 228 -12.55 3.68 9.97
N HIS A 229 -13.16 3.95 11.13
CA HIS A 229 -14.02 5.11 11.31
C HIS A 229 -13.25 6.43 11.17
N SER A 230 -12.03 6.49 11.71
CA SER A 230 -11.18 7.69 11.61
C SER A 230 -10.70 7.95 10.19
N VAL A 231 -10.40 6.90 9.43
CA VAL A 231 -9.95 7.01 8.03
C VAL A 231 -11.10 7.40 7.12
N ALA A 232 -12.30 6.83 7.32
CA ALA A 232 -13.51 7.24 6.61
C ALA A 232 -13.86 8.74 6.85
N GLY A 233 -13.55 9.30 8.02
CA GLY A 233 -13.73 10.73 8.29
C GLY A 233 -12.57 11.65 7.89
N GLY A 234 -11.41 11.09 7.54
CA GLY A 234 -10.16 11.82 7.27
C GLY A 234 -9.72 11.82 5.81
N LEU A 235 -10.24 10.88 5.01
CA LEU A 235 -10.14 10.93 3.55
C LEU A 235 -11.16 11.93 3.02
N PRO A 236 -10.78 12.68 1.97
CA PRO A 236 -11.66 13.69 1.42
C PRO A 236 -12.90 13.12 0.74
#